data_AF-A0A4Q9KH04-F1
#
_entry.id   AF-A0A4Q9KH04-F1
#
_cell.length_a   1.000
_cell.length_b   1.000
_cell.length_c   1.000
_cell.angle_alpha   90.00
_cell.angle_beta   90.00
_cell.angle_gamma   90.00
#
_symmetry.space_group_name_H-M   'P 1'
#
loop_
_entity.id
_entity.type
_entity.pdbx_description
1 polymer ?
#
loop_
_entity_poly.entity_id
_entity_poly.type
_entity_poly.pdbx_seq_one_letter_code
_entity_poly.pdbx_strand_id
1 'polypeptide(L)'
;MLSQFTLLDGDLVSVDAPDVTLSPPVVIGVLYADSTEIEVNAGTQEAADLFLGITGTELTSQLTLRGGRTLHVGPLGGDRANGWGYVVEIGDDRVFGPTPPSVTVERLAAVLADTSPARNGRGVVLQPNGSATWSPFRTQGASQMGTRPDGTKLMLDIRRAVPGQKRSSKGLQVRGGSLTKQNQHGRDYVILENPDFVIYGLPIPEIELNDLAGTVAEVLVERR
;
A
#
# COMPACT_ATOMS: atom_id res chain seq x y z
N MET A 1 15.60 12.77 -1.95
CA MET A 1 14.54 13.52 -1.26
C MET A 1 14.00 12.62 -0.16
N LEU A 2 13.79 13.16 1.04
CA LEU A 2 13.33 12.39 2.19
C LEU A 2 11.79 12.40 2.25
N SER A 3 11.19 11.21 2.22
CA SER A 3 9.77 10.96 2.48
C SER A 3 9.63 10.23 3.80
N GLN A 4 8.73 10.70 4.68
CA GLN A 4 8.42 10.05 5.96
C GLN A 4 6.93 9.82 6.09
N PHE A 5 6.54 8.61 6.48
CA PHE A 5 5.14 8.24 6.67
C PHE A 5 5.01 7.15 7.73
N THR A 6 3.78 6.91 8.17
CA THR A 6 3.47 5.86 9.13
C THR A 6 2.73 4.70 8.44
N LEU A 7 3.13 3.46 8.70
CA LEU A 7 2.36 2.27 8.31
C LEU A 7 1.04 2.21 9.09
N LEU A 8 0.08 1.39 8.66
CA LEU A 8 -1.23 1.34 9.34
C LEU A 8 -1.11 0.89 10.80
N ASP A 9 -0.13 0.06 11.16
CA ASP A 9 0.11 -0.31 12.57
C ASP A 9 0.85 0.74 13.41
N GLY A 10 1.24 1.88 12.84
CA GLY A 10 1.93 2.93 13.59
C GLY A 10 3.44 2.96 13.40
N ASP A 11 4.04 2.01 12.68
CA ASP A 11 5.47 2.02 12.43
C ASP A 11 5.89 3.19 11.54
N LEU A 12 6.94 3.89 11.93
CA LEU A 12 7.50 4.99 11.16
C LEU A 12 8.45 4.47 10.08
N VAL A 13 8.23 4.91 8.85
CA VAL A 13 9.06 4.58 7.69
C VAL A 13 9.67 5.85 7.11
N SER A 14 10.95 5.75 6.76
CA SER A 14 11.71 6.79 6.10
C SER A 14 12.22 6.25 4.77
N VAL A 15 11.94 6.98 3.68
CA VAL A 15 12.42 6.68 2.33
C VAL A 15 13.27 7.84 1.87
N ASP A 16 14.56 7.59 1.64
CA ASP A 16 15.43 8.53 0.95
C ASP A 16 15.74 8.03 -0.45
N ALA A 17 15.23 8.74 -1.45
CA ALA A 17 15.50 8.49 -2.86
C ALA A 17 16.15 9.75 -3.47
N PRO A 18 17.49 9.81 -3.55
CA PRO A 18 18.18 10.90 -4.24
C PRO A 18 17.66 11.03 -5.68
N ASP A 19 17.52 12.27 -6.15
CA ASP A 19 17.05 12.57 -7.52
C ASP A 19 15.69 11.96 -7.90
N VAL A 20 14.85 11.66 -6.91
CA VAL A 20 13.46 11.28 -7.11
C VAL A 20 12.58 12.12 -6.20
N THR A 21 11.58 12.78 -6.79
CA THR A 21 10.49 13.41 -6.05
C THR A 21 9.43 12.35 -5.79
N LEU A 22 9.16 12.06 -4.51
CA LEU A 22 8.18 11.05 -4.11
C LEU A 22 6.83 11.70 -3.81
N SER A 23 5.77 11.10 -4.35
CA SER A 23 4.39 11.41 -4.00
C SER A 23 4.04 10.91 -2.59
N PRO A 24 2.97 11.46 -1.96
CA PRO A 24 2.41 10.87 -0.75
C PRO A 24 2.13 9.37 -0.94
N PRO A 25 2.44 8.52 0.05
CA PRO A 25 2.26 7.09 -0.07
C PRO A 25 0.79 6.68 0.00
N VAL A 26 0.48 5.57 -0.66
CA VAL A 26 -0.65 4.73 -0.30
C VAL A 26 -0.14 3.64 0.61
N VAL A 27 -0.52 3.67 1.88
CA VAL A 27 -0.13 2.70 2.89
C VAL A 27 -1.10 1.52 2.82
N ILE A 28 -0.58 0.30 2.84
CA ILE A 28 -1.31 -0.93 2.55
C ILE A 28 -1.19 -1.87 3.75
N GLY A 29 -2.31 -2.43 4.17
CA GLY A 29 -2.38 -3.53 5.12
C GLY A 29 -3.53 -4.46 4.81
N VAL A 30 -3.59 -5.57 5.54
CA VAL A 30 -4.65 -6.56 5.38
C VAL A 30 -5.20 -6.89 6.75
N LEU A 31 -6.48 -6.59 6.96
CA LEU A 31 -7.21 -7.03 8.15
C LEU A 31 -7.62 -8.49 8.00
N TYR A 32 -7.66 -9.20 9.12
CA TYR A 32 -8.14 -10.57 9.22
C TYR A 32 -9.24 -10.65 10.26
N ALA A 33 -10.42 -11.09 9.83
CA ALA A 33 -11.60 -11.24 10.69
C ALA A 33 -12.47 -12.41 10.20
N ASP A 34 -12.80 -13.33 11.11
CA ASP A 34 -13.52 -14.59 10.83
C ASP A 34 -13.03 -15.29 9.55
N SER A 35 -11.74 -15.60 9.53
CA SER A 35 -11.09 -16.35 8.45
C SER A 35 -11.08 -15.67 7.09
N THR A 36 -11.30 -14.36 7.04
CA THR A 36 -11.32 -13.58 5.80
C THR A 36 -10.29 -12.45 5.85
N GLU A 37 -9.52 -12.31 4.78
CA GLU A 37 -8.62 -11.18 4.54
C GLU A 37 -9.37 -10.03 3.84
N ILE A 38 -9.25 -8.82 4.37
CA ILE A 38 -9.76 -7.59 3.76
C ILE A 38 -8.59 -6.63 3.58
N GLU A 39 -8.29 -6.28 2.33
CA GLU A 39 -7.26 -5.29 2.02
C GLU A 39 -7.74 -3.91 2.45
N VAL A 40 -6.85 -3.18 3.11
CA VAL A 40 -7.09 -1.83 3.59
C VAL A 40 -5.94 -0.95 3.13
N ASN A 41 -6.28 0.04 2.32
CA ASN A 41 -5.37 1.06 1.86
C ASN A 41 -5.70 2.37 2.58
N ALA A 42 -4.69 3.19 2.86
CA ALA A 42 -4.87 4.55 3.34
C ALA A 42 -3.99 5.53 2.58
N GLY A 43 -4.56 6.66 2.21
CA GLY A 43 -3.86 7.70 1.46
C GLY A 43 -4.74 8.92 1.25
N THR A 44 -4.31 9.80 0.34
CA THR A 44 -5.06 11.02 0.01
C THR A 44 -6.37 10.70 -0.72
N GLN A 45 -7.23 11.70 -0.84
CA GLN A 45 -8.44 11.59 -1.65
C GLN A 45 -8.13 11.22 -3.11
N GLU A 46 -7.11 11.84 -3.72
CA GLU A 46 -6.73 11.57 -5.10
C GLU A 46 -6.29 10.11 -5.31
N ALA A 47 -5.64 9.51 -4.31
CA ALA A 47 -5.28 8.10 -4.36
C ALA A 47 -6.51 7.18 -4.31
N ALA A 48 -7.50 7.50 -3.48
CA ALA A 48 -8.76 6.77 -3.42
C ALA A 48 -9.54 6.92 -4.74
N ASP A 49 -9.62 8.13 -5.29
CA ASP A 49 -10.30 8.43 -6.56
C ASP A 49 -9.61 7.69 -7.72
N LEU A 50 -8.27 7.65 -7.74
CA LEU A 50 -7.52 6.87 -8.71
C LEU A 50 -7.81 5.38 -8.60
N PHE A 51 -7.85 4.83 -7.37
CA PHE A 51 -8.21 3.43 -7.14
C PHE A 51 -9.62 3.12 -7.68
N LEU A 52 -10.62 3.95 -7.36
CA LEU A 52 -11.99 3.77 -7.84
C LEU A 52 -12.06 3.86 -9.37
N GLY A 53 -11.36 4.81 -9.97
CA GLY A 53 -11.28 4.99 -11.43
C GLY A 53 -10.63 3.80 -12.13
N ILE A 54 -9.48 3.31 -11.64
CA ILE A 54 -8.78 2.15 -12.21
C ILE A 54 -9.62 0.88 -12.08
N THR A 55 -10.25 0.69 -10.93
CA THR A 55 -11.07 -0.51 -10.69
C THR A 55 -12.43 -0.43 -11.35
N GLY A 56 -12.85 0.72 -11.89
CA GLY A 56 -14.21 0.90 -12.45
C GLY A 56 -15.31 0.82 -11.39
N THR A 57 -15.01 1.24 -10.15
CA THR A 57 -15.95 1.16 -9.03
C THR A 57 -16.69 2.49 -8.84
N GLU A 58 -18.01 2.47 -8.99
CA GLU A 58 -18.89 3.60 -8.63
C GLU A 58 -19.50 3.37 -7.23
N LEU A 59 -19.28 4.32 -6.32
CA LEU A 59 -19.81 4.27 -4.95
C LEU A 59 -21.30 4.67 -4.93
N THR A 60 -22.19 3.68 -4.86
CA THR A 60 -23.65 3.89 -5.00
C THR A 60 -24.40 3.81 -3.68
N SER A 61 -23.75 3.36 -2.61
CA SER A 61 -24.36 3.17 -1.29
C SER A 61 -23.52 3.79 -0.18
N GLN A 62 -24.17 4.18 0.91
CA GLN A 62 -23.52 4.69 2.10
C GLN A 62 -24.10 4.06 3.38
N LEU A 63 -23.25 3.83 4.38
CA LEU A 63 -23.61 3.31 5.69
C LEU A 63 -22.88 4.10 6.77
N THR A 64 -23.55 4.35 7.89
CA THR A 64 -22.90 4.92 9.09
C THR A 64 -22.33 3.79 9.94
N LEU A 65 -21.01 3.80 10.15
CA LEU A 65 -20.31 2.85 11.00
C LEU A 65 -20.50 3.19 12.49
N ARG A 66 -20.24 2.18 13.34
CA ARG A 66 -20.07 2.43 14.78
C ARG A 66 -18.93 3.44 14.98
N GLY A 67 -19.21 4.51 15.71
CA GLY A 67 -18.30 5.65 15.87
C GLY A 67 -18.54 6.81 14.89
N GLY A 68 -19.63 6.80 14.13
CA GLY A 68 -20.12 7.95 13.36
C GLY A 68 -19.45 8.20 12.01
N ARG A 69 -18.47 7.37 11.63
CA ARG A 69 -17.80 7.42 10.31
C ARG A 69 -18.75 6.96 9.21
N THR A 70 -18.57 7.48 7.99
CA THR A 70 -19.34 7.06 6.82
C THR A 70 -18.52 6.09 5.98
N LEU A 71 -19.11 4.95 5.68
CA LEU A 71 -18.64 3.97 4.70
C LEU A 71 -19.41 4.18 3.40
N HIS A 72 -18.71 4.48 2.33
CA HIS A 72 -19.23 4.48 0.97
C HIS A 72 -18.81 3.19 0.27
N VAL A 73 -19.74 2.53 -0.45
CA VAL A 73 -19.44 1.25 -1.13
C VAL A 73 -20.08 1.20 -2.51
N GLY A 74 -19.47 0.40 -3.39
CA GLY A 74 -19.96 0.09 -4.72
C GLY A 74 -19.49 -1.28 -5.21
N PRO A 75 -20.17 -1.90 -6.19
CA PRO A 75 -19.69 -3.13 -6.81
C PRO A 75 -18.30 -2.94 -7.43
N LEU A 76 -17.36 -3.83 -7.12
CA LEU A 76 -15.99 -3.75 -7.64
C LEU A 76 -16.00 -3.96 -9.16
N GLY A 77 -15.55 -2.98 -9.94
CA GLY A 77 -15.63 -3.03 -11.40
C GLY A 77 -17.05 -3.07 -11.96
N GLY A 78 -18.03 -2.55 -11.22
CA GLY A 78 -19.42 -2.53 -11.63
C GLY A 78 -20.15 -3.88 -11.50
N ASP A 79 -19.48 -4.93 -11.00
CA ASP A 79 -20.08 -6.25 -10.81
C ASP A 79 -19.85 -6.78 -9.38
N ARG A 80 -20.95 -7.07 -8.68
CA ARG A 80 -20.92 -7.60 -7.32
C ARG A 80 -20.25 -8.97 -7.24
N ALA A 81 -20.24 -9.75 -8.33
CA ALA A 81 -19.54 -11.03 -8.36
C ALA A 81 -18.03 -10.89 -8.13
N ASN A 82 -17.46 -9.70 -8.32
CA ASN A 82 -16.06 -9.40 -8.04
C ASN A 82 -15.81 -8.89 -6.60
N GLY A 83 -16.87 -8.62 -5.84
CA GLY A 83 -16.81 -8.02 -4.49
C GLY A 83 -17.19 -6.55 -4.47
N TRP A 84 -16.66 -5.82 -3.49
CA TRP A 84 -16.97 -4.41 -3.25
C TRP A 84 -15.70 -3.57 -3.29
N GLY A 85 -15.78 -2.40 -3.92
CA GLY A 85 -14.86 -1.32 -3.62
C GLY A 85 -15.48 -0.41 -2.56
N TYR A 86 -14.67 0.10 -1.65
CA TYR A 86 -15.16 0.93 -0.54
C TYR A 86 -14.23 2.09 -0.21
N VAL A 87 -14.80 3.11 0.44
CA VAL A 87 -14.10 4.27 0.99
C VAL A 87 -14.70 4.64 2.35
N VAL A 88 -13.85 4.96 3.31
CA VAL A 88 -14.19 5.56 4.61
C VAL A 88 -13.38 6.85 4.75
N GLU A 89 -14.06 7.94 5.08
CA GLU A 89 -13.41 9.25 5.24
C GLU A 89 -12.77 9.40 6.62
N ILE A 90 -11.49 9.78 6.67
CA ILE A 90 -10.71 9.99 7.89
C ILE A 90 -10.03 11.37 7.82
N GLY A 91 -10.81 12.44 8.07
CA GLY A 91 -10.34 13.81 7.86
C GLY A 91 -10.04 14.07 6.39
N ASP A 92 -8.82 14.53 6.09
CA ASP A 92 -8.37 14.78 4.70
C ASP A 92 -7.89 13.50 3.98
N ASP A 93 -7.69 12.42 4.73
CA ASP A 93 -7.27 11.13 4.17
C ASP A 93 -8.48 10.20 4.00
N ARG A 94 -8.27 9.11 3.27
CA ARG A 94 -9.27 8.08 3.00
C ARG A 94 -8.70 6.71 3.35
N VAL A 95 -9.55 5.86 3.91
CA VAL A 95 -9.31 4.42 4.02
C VAL A 95 -10.16 3.74 2.95
N PHE A 96 -9.55 2.95 2.08
CA PHE A 96 -10.23 2.41 0.91
C PHE A 96 -9.66 1.06 0.49
N GLY A 97 -10.36 0.34 -0.38
CA GLY A 97 -9.83 -0.90 -0.93
C GLY A 97 -10.90 -1.79 -1.54
N PRO A 98 -10.49 -2.96 -2.05
CA PRO A 98 -11.40 -3.99 -2.50
C PRO A 98 -11.74 -4.98 -1.38
N THR A 99 -12.85 -5.70 -1.54
CA THR A 99 -13.16 -6.90 -0.76
C THR A 99 -13.24 -8.12 -1.68
N PRO A 100 -12.98 -9.33 -1.17
CA PRO A 100 -13.35 -10.55 -1.86
C PRO A 100 -14.87 -10.62 -2.13
N PRO A 101 -15.31 -11.38 -3.16
CA PRO A 101 -16.72 -11.58 -3.49
C PRO A 101 -17.58 -12.16 -2.36
N SER A 102 -16.97 -12.92 -1.46
CA SER A 102 -17.63 -13.56 -0.32
C SER A 102 -17.99 -12.59 0.80
N VAL A 103 -17.42 -11.37 0.81
CA VAL A 103 -17.67 -10.37 1.86
C VAL A 103 -18.95 -9.60 1.55
N THR A 104 -19.90 -9.61 2.48
CA THR A 104 -21.10 -8.76 2.39
C THR A 104 -20.80 -7.33 2.87
N VAL A 105 -21.66 -6.37 2.50
CA VAL A 105 -21.52 -4.98 2.95
C VAL A 105 -21.64 -4.87 4.47
N GLU A 106 -22.54 -5.62 5.08
CA GLU A 106 -22.73 -5.67 6.54
C GLU A 106 -21.49 -6.23 7.21
N ARG A 107 -20.87 -7.24 6.60
CA ARG A 107 -19.63 -7.83 7.10
C ARG A 107 -18.47 -6.84 7.01
N LEU A 108 -18.30 -6.18 5.87
CA LEU A 108 -17.32 -5.11 5.70
C LEU A 108 -17.53 -3.99 6.74
N ALA A 109 -18.76 -3.52 6.89
CA ALA A 109 -19.10 -2.49 7.86
C ALA A 109 -18.79 -2.92 9.29
N ALA A 110 -19.05 -4.18 9.66
CA ALA A 110 -18.71 -4.72 10.97
C ALA A 110 -17.19 -4.75 11.21
N VAL A 111 -16.40 -5.21 10.24
CA VAL A 111 -14.93 -5.25 10.35
C VAL A 111 -14.36 -3.84 10.47
N LEU A 112 -14.80 -2.90 9.62
CA LEU A 112 -14.34 -1.51 9.66
C LEU A 112 -14.79 -0.77 10.93
N ALA A 113 -15.97 -1.10 11.46
CA ALA A 113 -16.45 -0.59 12.74
C ALA A 113 -15.57 -1.04 13.92
N ASP A 114 -15.00 -2.25 13.84
CA ASP A 114 -14.06 -2.81 14.81
C ASP A 114 -12.63 -2.25 14.67
N THR A 115 -12.42 -1.21 13.86
CA THR A 115 -11.14 -0.48 13.77
C THR A 115 -11.22 0.90 14.40
N SER A 116 -10.11 1.34 14.99
CA SER A 116 -9.90 2.70 15.49
C SER A 116 -8.88 3.43 14.61
N PRO A 117 -9.33 4.11 13.54
CA PRO A 117 -8.47 4.95 12.74
C PRO A 117 -8.13 6.23 13.51
N ALA A 118 -6.89 6.65 13.43
CA ALA A 118 -6.44 7.96 13.88
C ALA A 118 -5.52 8.56 12.81
N ARG A 119 -5.57 9.89 12.67
CA ARG A 119 -4.67 10.62 11.79
C ARG A 119 -3.59 11.29 12.62
N ASN A 120 -2.34 11.10 12.23
CA ASN A 120 -1.21 11.85 12.77
C ASN A 120 -0.61 12.74 11.67
N GLY A 121 0.43 13.50 11.98
CA GLY A 121 1.09 14.38 10.99
C GLY A 121 1.82 13.65 9.84
N ARG A 122 1.75 12.31 9.79
CA ARG A 122 2.45 11.43 8.86
C ARG A 122 1.52 10.40 8.18
N GLY A 123 0.20 10.55 8.36
CA GLY A 123 -0.83 9.74 7.71
C GLY A 123 -1.81 9.09 8.67
N VAL A 124 -2.57 8.13 8.15
CA VAL A 124 -3.56 7.36 8.90
C VAL A 124 -2.90 6.14 9.53
N VAL A 125 -3.17 5.94 10.81
CA VAL A 125 -2.93 4.69 11.55
C VAL A 125 -4.27 4.04 11.85
N LEU A 126 -4.28 2.71 11.86
CA LEU A 126 -5.45 1.90 12.08
C LEU A 126 -5.14 0.88 13.18
N GLN A 127 -5.85 0.95 14.30
CA GLN A 127 -5.77 -0.09 15.31
C GLN A 127 -6.94 -1.07 15.14
N PRO A 128 -6.70 -2.33 14.76
CA PRO A 128 -7.74 -3.36 14.80
C PRO A 128 -8.14 -3.64 16.26
N ASN A 129 -9.43 -3.81 16.51
CA ASN A 129 -9.98 -4.17 17.80
C ASN A 129 -11.02 -5.30 17.65
N GLY A 130 -11.53 -5.78 18.78
CA GLY A 130 -12.62 -6.76 18.79
C GLY A 130 -12.25 -8.03 18.02
N SER A 131 -12.99 -8.29 16.95
CA SER A 131 -12.81 -9.49 16.09
C SER A 131 -11.80 -9.29 14.96
N ALA A 132 -11.40 -8.03 14.68
CA ALA A 132 -10.46 -7.70 13.64
C ALA A 132 -9.02 -7.71 14.17
N THR A 133 -8.12 -8.32 13.40
CA THR A 133 -6.68 -8.34 13.66
C THR A 133 -5.92 -8.00 12.39
N TRP A 134 -4.62 -7.76 12.46
CA TRP A 134 -3.78 -7.76 11.27
C TRP A 134 -3.61 -9.18 10.74
N SER A 135 -3.60 -9.36 9.42
CA SER A 135 -3.38 -10.68 8.82
C SER A 135 -2.02 -11.24 9.23
N PRO A 136 -1.95 -12.51 9.68
CA PRO A 136 -0.69 -13.18 9.95
C PRO A 136 0.02 -13.63 8.66
N PHE A 137 -0.63 -13.53 7.49
CA PHE A 137 -0.14 -14.02 6.21
C PHE A 137 0.39 -12.92 5.29
N ARG A 138 0.16 -11.66 5.65
CA ARG A 138 0.49 -10.48 4.84
C ARG A 138 1.26 -9.49 5.69
N THR A 139 2.31 -8.92 5.10
CA THR A 139 3.03 -7.81 5.70
C THR A 139 2.42 -6.50 5.25
N GLN A 140 2.52 -5.47 6.10
CA GLN A 140 2.16 -4.12 5.72
C GLN A 140 3.21 -3.53 4.77
N GLY A 141 2.79 -2.53 4.00
CA GLY A 141 3.65 -1.86 3.06
C GLY A 141 3.14 -0.49 2.67
N ALA A 142 3.76 0.08 1.66
CA ALA A 142 3.33 1.31 1.05
C ALA A 142 3.75 1.33 -0.43
N SER A 143 2.92 1.97 -1.25
CA SER A 143 3.23 2.26 -2.65
C SER A 143 3.44 3.76 -2.81
N GLN A 144 4.55 4.13 -3.45
CA GLN A 144 4.86 5.53 -3.79
C GLN A 144 5.21 5.67 -5.26
N MET A 145 4.60 6.65 -5.91
CA MET A 145 5.05 7.11 -7.22
C MET A 145 6.24 8.04 -7.04
N GLY A 146 7.27 7.83 -7.86
CA GLY A 146 8.45 8.68 -7.95
C GLY A 146 8.53 9.35 -9.32
N THR A 147 9.05 10.57 -9.36
CA THR A 147 9.37 11.30 -10.60
C THR A 147 10.80 11.82 -10.54
N ARG A 148 11.59 11.48 -11.56
CA ARG A 148 12.96 11.95 -11.76
C ARG A 148 13.00 13.37 -12.35
N PRO A 149 14.16 14.07 -12.30
CA PRO A 149 14.33 15.39 -12.91
C PRO A 149 14.01 15.47 -14.41
N ASP A 150 14.22 14.37 -15.14
CA ASP A 150 13.90 14.24 -16.57
C ASP A 150 12.40 13.98 -16.85
N GLY A 151 11.58 13.88 -15.79
CA GLY A 151 10.15 13.60 -15.88
C GLY A 151 9.80 12.11 -15.90
N THR A 152 10.80 11.21 -15.99
CA THR A 152 10.57 9.77 -15.97
C THR A 152 9.97 9.34 -14.64
N LYS A 153 8.90 8.54 -14.73
CA LYS A 153 8.18 8.03 -13.56
C LYS A 153 8.62 6.62 -13.21
N LEU A 154 8.55 6.30 -11.93
CA LEU A 154 8.73 4.96 -11.40
C LEU A 154 7.74 4.73 -10.25
N MET A 155 7.52 3.47 -9.88
CA MET A 155 6.79 3.12 -8.67
C MET A 155 7.68 2.31 -7.73
N LEU A 156 7.63 2.64 -6.44
CA LEU A 156 8.24 1.87 -5.35
C LEU A 156 7.12 1.20 -4.56
N ASP A 157 7.02 -0.12 -4.63
CA ASP A 157 6.19 -0.94 -3.72
C ASP A 157 7.08 -1.45 -2.59
N ILE A 158 6.92 -0.87 -1.41
CA ILE A 158 7.74 -1.08 -0.21
C ILE A 158 6.96 -2.01 0.72
N ARG A 159 7.47 -3.20 0.98
CA ARG A 159 6.83 -4.18 1.87
C ARG A 159 7.72 -4.49 3.05
N ARG A 160 7.14 -4.55 4.25
CA ARG A 160 7.88 -5.02 5.42
C ARG A 160 8.36 -6.44 5.14
N ALA A 161 9.63 -6.70 5.42
CA ALA A 161 10.21 -8.01 5.27
C ALA A 161 9.65 -8.97 6.34
N VAL A 162 9.45 -10.24 5.97
CA VAL A 162 9.02 -11.27 6.92
C VAL A 162 10.23 -11.69 7.77
N PRO A 163 10.14 -11.59 9.11
CA PRO A 163 11.22 -12.04 10.00
C PRO A 163 11.55 -13.52 9.77
N GLY A 164 12.85 -13.85 9.67
CA GLY A 164 13.32 -15.23 9.54
C GLY A 164 13.26 -15.84 8.13
N GLN A 165 12.75 -15.12 7.13
CA GLN A 165 12.79 -15.59 5.75
C GLN A 165 14.21 -15.47 5.18
N LYS A 166 14.79 -16.59 4.72
CA LYS A 166 16.12 -16.60 4.08
C LYS A 166 16.08 -15.76 2.81
N ARG A 167 16.93 -14.74 2.73
CA ARG A 167 17.04 -13.86 1.57
C ARG A 167 18.08 -14.36 0.58
N SER A 168 17.87 -14.01 -0.68
CA SER A 168 18.84 -14.27 -1.73
C SER A 168 20.03 -13.33 -1.54
N SER A 169 21.17 -13.86 -1.11
CA SER A 169 22.43 -13.10 -1.00
C SER A 169 23.10 -12.84 -2.36
N LYS A 170 22.40 -13.03 -3.48
CA LYS A 170 22.98 -12.99 -4.84
C LYS A 170 22.86 -11.62 -5.53
N GLY A 171 22.26 -10.63 -4.88
CA GLY A 171 22.11 -9.28 -5.44
C GLY A 171 23.39 -8.44 -5.33
N LEU A 172 23.47 -7.39 -6.15
CA LEU A 172 24.50 -6.36 -6.07
C LEU A 172 24.34 -5.59 -4.75
N GLN A 173 25.41 -5.45 -3.97
CA GLN A 173 25.36 -4.62 -2.76
C GLN A 173 25.37 -3.14 -3.15
N VAL A 174 24.37 -2.41 -2.68
CA VAL A 174 24.12 -0.99 -2.95
C VAL A 174 23.78 -0.29 -1.63
N ARG A 175 23.56 1.04 -1.67
CA ARG A 175 23.32 1.86 -0.49
C ARG A 175 22.22 1.32 0.43
N GLY A 176 21.08 0.92 -0.17
CA GLY A 176 19.92 0.46 0.58
C GLY A 176 19.88 -1.03 0.89
N GLY A 177 20.87 -1.83 0.49
CA GLY A 177 20.88 -3.28 0.70
C GLY A 177 21.31 -4.08 -0.54
N SER A 178 20.60 -5.19 -0.81
CA SER A 178 20.89 -6.11 -1.91
C SER A 178 19.94 -5.88 -3.09
N LEU A 179 20.46 -5.47 -4.24
CA LEU A 179 19.70 -5.16 -5.44
C LEU A 179 19.74 -6.32 -6.45
N THR A 180 18.58 -6.78 -6.90
CA THR A 180 18.45 -7.83 -7.92
C THR A 180 17.50 -7.38 -9.03
N LYS A 181 17.90 -7.60 -10.28
CA LYS A 181 17.01 -7.45 -11.44
C LYS A 181 16.20 -8.73 -11.63
N GLN A 182 14.92 -8.60 -11.90
CA GLN A 182 14.03 -9.72 -12.15
C GLN A 182 13.32 -9.54 -13.47
N ASN A 183 13.17 -10.64 -14.19
CA ASN A 183 12.25 -10.78 -15.29
C ASN A 183 11.40 -12.02 -14.99
N GLN A 184 10.17 -11.80 -14.54
CA GLN A 184 9.26 -12.89 -14.20
C GLN A 184 7.93 -12.67 -14.90
N HIS A 185 7.44 -13.70 -15.59
CA HIS A 185 6.17 -13.66 -16.34
C HIS A 185 6.08 -12.49 -17.33
N GLY A 186 7.20 -12.12 -17.97
CA GLY A 186 7.27 -11.02 -18.93
C GLY A 186 7.18 -9.62 -18.29
N ARG A 187 7.39 -9.51 -16.98
CA ARG A 187 7.49 -8.23 -16.28
C ARG A 187 8.91 -8.03 -15.78
N ASP A 188 9.51 -6.95 -16.24
CA ASP A 188 10.80 -6.47 -15.77
C ASP A 188 10.60 -5.61 -14.52
N TYR A 189 11.39 -5.87 -13.49
CA TYR A 189 11.40 -5.07 -12.27
C TYR A 189 12.69 -5.27 -11.50
N VAL A 190 12.93 -4.41 -10.51
CA VAL A 190 14.07 -4.54 -9.59
C VAL A 190 13.57 -4.79 -8.17
N ILE A 191 14.32 -5.58 -7.42
CA ILE A 191 14.08 -5.82 -6.00
C ILE A 191 15.28 -5.29 -5.23
N LEU A 192 15.05 -4.37 -4.30
CA LEU A 192 16.01 -3.96 -3.28
C LEU A 192 15.59 -4.57 -1.94
N GLU A 193 16.44 -5.41 -1.36
CA GLU A 193 16.16 -6.10 -0.10
C GLU A 193 17.06 -5.60 1.02
N ASN A 194 16.47 -5.29 2.17
CA ASN A 194 17.17 -4.90 3.39
C ASN A 194 16.52 -5.52 4.64
N PRO A 195 17.17 -5.50 5.83
CA PRO A 195 16.67 -6.13 7.06
C PRO A 195 15.19 -5.91 7.38
N ASP A 196 14.67 -4.73 7.09
CA ASP A 196 13.32 -4.34 7.47
C ASP A 196 12.31 -4.38 6.31
N PHE A 197 12.78 -4.22 5.07
CA PHE A 197 11.93 -4.05 3.88
C PHE A 197 12.42 -4.79 2.64
N VAL A 198 11.46 -5.13 1.79
CA VAL A 198 11.63 -5.55 0.39
C VAL A 198 10.96 -4.50 -0.47
N ILE A 199 11.72 -3.89 -1.38
CA ILE A 199 11.26 -2.80 -2.24
C ILE A 199 11.26 -3.31 -3.67
N TYR A 200 10.10 -3.27 -4.32
CA TYR A 200 9.93 -3.54 -5.73
C TYR A 200 9.92 -2.21 -6.48
N GLY A 201 10.99 -1.96 -7.25
CA GLY A 201 11.02 -0.90 -8.23
C GLY A 201 10.34 -1.40 -9.50
N LEU A 202 9.19 -0.82 -9.82
CA LEU A 202 8.39 -1.18 -10.98
C LEU A 202 8.54 -0.12 -12.06
N PRO A 203 8.89 -0.52 -13.30
CA PRO A 203 8.96 0.41 -14.40
C PRO A 203 7.56 0.90 -14.75
N ILE A 204 7.44 2.19 -15.01
CA ILE A 204 6.33 2.76 -15.77
C ILE A 204 6.85 2.82 -17.22
N PRO A 205 6.02 2.55 -18.26
CA PRO A 205 6.46 2.09 -19.60
C PRO A 205 7.58 2.87 -20.32
N GLU A 206 8.01 4.00 -19.80
CA GLU A 206 9.05 4.90 -20.31
C GLU A 206 10.45 4.62 -19.75
N ILE A 207 10.60 3.73 -18.75
CA ILE A 207 11.89 3.51 -18.05
C ILE A 207 12.50 2.15 -18.35
N GLU A 208 13.73 2.17 -18.88
CA GLU A 208 14.54 0.97 -19.11
C GLU A 208 14.96 0.33 -17.77
N LEU A 209 15.03 -1.01 -17.73
CA LEU A 209 15.33 -1.75 -16.51
C LEU A 209 16.70 -1.40 -15.89
N ASN A 210 17.69 -1.11 -16.75
CA ASN A 210 19.03 -0.72 -16.28
C ASN A 210 19.00 0.65 -15.60
N ASP A 211 18.27 1.59 -16.19
CA ASP A 211 18.14 2.94 -15.64
C ASP A 211 17.34 2.89 -14.34
N LEU A 212 16.26 2.10 -14.30
CA LEU A 212 15.49 1.85 -13.07
C LEU A 212 16.38 1.29 -11.96
N ALA A 213 17.21 0.29 -12.28
CA ALA A 213 18.16 -0.28 -11.32
C ALA A 213 19.16 0.77 -10.80
N GLY A 214 19.64 1.66 -11.66
CA GLY A 214 20.53 2.76 -11.26
C GLY A 214 19.89 3.69 -10.23
N THR A 215 18.61 4.05 -10.39
CA THR A 215 17.91 4.87 -9.39
C THR A 215 17.60 4.10 -8.12
N VAL A 216 17.11 2.86 -8.24
CA VAL A 216 16.76 2.07 -7.05
C VAL A 216 18.00 1.69 -6.23
N ALA A 217 19.19 1.62 -6.85
CA ALA A 217 20.46 1.43 -6.13
C ALA A 217 20.74 2.51 -5.07
N GLU A 218 20.26 3.73 -5.29
CA GLU A 218 20.47 4.88 -4.40
C GLU A 218 19.36 5.04 -3.34
N VAL A 219 18.28 4.28 -3.46
CA VAL A 219 17.15 4.30 -2.52
C VAL A 219 17.56 3.66 -1.21
N LEU A 220 17.22 4.32 -0.11
CA LEU A 220 17.34 3.81 1.25
C LEU A 220 15.96 3.84 1.92
N VAL A 221 15.53 2.70 2.46
CA VAL A 221 14.28 2.59 3.23
C VAL A 221 14.58 2.04 4.62
N GLU A 222 14.14 2.75 5.64
CA GLU A 222 14.43 2.42 7.04
C GLU A 222 13.17 2.47 7.89
N ARG A 223 13.09 1.56 8.86
CA ARG A 223 12.18 1.67 9.99
C ARG A 223 12.82 2.57 11.04
N ARG A 224 12.07 3.51 11.59
CA ARG A 224 12.55 4.49 12.57
C ARG A 224 11.99 4.24 13.95
#